data_AF-A0A963N111-F1
#
_entry.id   AF-A0A963N111-F1
#
_cell.length_a   1.000
_cell.length_b   1.000
_cell.length_c   1.000
_cell.angle_alpha   90.00
_cell.angle_beta   90.00
_cell.angle_gamma   90.00
#
_symmetry.space_group_name_H-M   'P 1'
#
loop_
_entity.id
_entity.type
_entity.pdbx_description
1 polymer ?
#
loop_
_entity_poly.entity_id
_entity_poly.type
_entity_poly.pdbx_seq_one_letter_code
_entity_poly.pdbx_strand_id
1 'polypeptide(L)'
;MSTTPRKPPAYDLSDAEKRDLIQLIQAGKALPDKYRFVLFEDKREVELVWNGKSAEVCTAVLPFQTLEHVDEPRDETRVQQELFDARGRQARGWTNKLIWGDNKLILSSLKAGALR
;
A
#
# COMPACT_ATOMS: atom_id res chain seq x y z
N MET A 1 5.13 39.30 41.53
CA MET A 1 4.45 37.99 41.44
C MET A 1 4.07 37.77 39.99
N SER A 2 4.87 37.01 39.23
CA SER A 2 4.65 36.78 37.80
C SER A 2 3.74 35.56 37.60
N THR A 3 2.57 35.75 37.02
CA THR A 3 1.67 34.67 36.60
C THR A 3 2.11 34.17 35.22
N THR A 4 2.63 32.95 35.17
CA THR A 4 2.97 32.28 33.90
C THR A 4 1.68 32.03 33.10
N PRO A 5 1.64 32.33 31.78
CA PRO A 5 0.46 32.03 30.97
C PRO A 5 0.27 30.50 30.88
N ARG A 6 -0.93 30.00 31.21
CA ARG A 6 -1.28 28.58 31.04
C ARG A 6 -1.38 28.27 29.56
N LYS A 7 -0.62 27.25 29.12
CA LYS A 7 -0.75 26.64 27.79
C LYS A 7 -2.20 26.18 27.59
N PRO A 8 -2.83 26.42 26.42
CA PRO A 8 -4.15 25.89 26.14
C PRO A 8 -4.15 24.36 26.26
N PRO A 9 -5.25 23.76 26.77
CA PRO A 9 -5.34 22.32 26.93
C PRO A 9 -5.25 21.64 25.55
N ALA A 10 -4.42 20.59 25.45
CA ALA A 10 -4.28 19.79 24.23
C ALA A 10 -5.48 18.86 23.99
N TYR A 11 -6.29 18.59 25.02
CA TYR A 11 -7.44 17.69 24.98
C TYR A 11 -8.63 18.35 25.67
N ASP A 12 -9.80 18.21 25.06
CA ASP A 12 -11.06 18.68 25.62
C ASP A 12 -11.65 17.60 26.55
N LEU A 13 -11.05 17.47 27.74
CA LEU A 13 -11.43 16.48 28.75
C LEU A 13 -11.74 17.19 30.07
N SER A 14 -12.88 16.82 30.68
CA SER A 14 -13.23 17.26 32.03
C SER A 14 -12.27 16.67 33.07
N ASP A 15 -12.17 17.32 34.24
CA ASP A 15 -11.28 16.85 35.29
C ASP A 15 -11.71 15.51 35.91
N ALA A 16 -13.00 15.14 35.80
CA ALA A 16 -13.49 13.82 36.15
C ALA A 16 -12.96 12.76 35.19
N GLU A 17 -13.09 13.00 33.88
CA GLU A 17 -12.63 12.06 32.84
C GLU A 17 -11.12 11.82 32.89
N LYS A 18 -10.33 12.85 33.22
CA LYS A 18 -8.88 12.70 33.43
C LYS A 18 -8.57 11.74 34.58
N ARG A 19 -9.31 11.83 35.69
CA ARG A 19 -9.10 10.94 36.86
C ARG A 19 -9.49 9.51 36.52
N ASP A 20 -10.61 9.32 35.84
CA ASP A 20 -11.08 8.00 35.43
C ASP A 20 -10.09 7.34 34.45
N LEU A 21 -9.56 8.10 33.50
CA LEU A 21 -8.50 7.65 32.59
C LEU A 21 -7.25 7.20 33.35
N ILE A 22 -6.79 7.99 34.32
CA ILE A 22 -5.63 7.65 35.15
C ILE A 22 -5.89 6.36 35.93
N GLN A 23 -7.08 6.19 36.50
CA GLN A 23 -7.45 4.96 37.21
C GLN A 23 -7.47 3.74 36.31
N LEU A 24 -8.02 3.86 35.10
CA LEU A 24 -8.05 2.77 34.13
C LEU A 24 -6.65 2.34 33.69
N ILE A 25 -5.76 3.32 33.46
CA ILE A 25 -4.35 3.09 33.10
C ILE A 25 -3.62 2.40 34.26
N GLN A 26 -3.79 2.88 35.50
CA GLN A 26 -3.18 2.27 36.69
C GLN A 26 -3.68 0.86 36.95
N ALA A 27 -4.96 0.60 36.68
CA ALA A 27 -5.56 -0.72 36.81
C ALA A 27 -5.18 -1.69 35.65
N GLY A 28 -4.45 -1.21 34.63
CA GLY A 28 -4.08 -2.01 33.46
C GLY A 28 -5.28 -2.46 32.62
N LYS A 29 -6.42 -1.76 32.74
CA LYS A 29 -7.64 -2.09 31.99
C LYS A 29 -7.62 -1.41 30.63
N ALA A 30 -8.26 -2.05 29.65
CA ALA A 30 -8.42 -1.46 28.32
C ALA A 30 -9.19 -0.12 28.42
N LEU A 31 -8.71 0.87 27.66
CA LEU A 31 -9.34 2.18 27.56
C LEU A 31 -10.63 2.07 26.74
N PRO A 32 -11.76 2.62 27.23
CA PRO A 32 -13.00 2.68 26.47
C PRO A 32 -12.85 3.44 25.13
N ASP A 33 -13.57 2.98 24.10
CA ASP A 33 -13.49 3.51 22.73
C ASP A 33 -13.76 5.01 22.63
N LYS A 34 -14.61 5.56 23.51
CA LYS A 34 -14.89 7.01 23.56
C LYS A 34 -13.64 7.87 23.74
N TYR A 35 -12.62 7.37 24.44
CA TYR A 35 -11.37 8.10 24.66
C TYR A 35 -10.36 7.92 23.53
N ARG A 36 -10.51 6.87 22.69
CA ARG A 36 -9.66 6.63 21.52
C ARG A 36 -9.66 7.84 20.58
N PHE A 37 -10.84 8.41 20.33
CA PHE A 37 -11.00 9.53 19.41
C PHE A 37 -10.56 10.87 19.99
N VAL A 38 -10.58 11.01 21.32
CA VAL A 38 -10.18 12.25 22.02
C VAL A 38 -8.68 12.29 22.25
N LEU A 39 -8.05 11.14 22.58
CA LEU A 39 -6.62 11.07 22.89
C LEU A 39 -5.73 10.96 21.65
N PHE A 40 -6.26 10.45 20.54
CA PHE A 40 -5.54 10.27 19.29
C PHE A 40 -6.20 11.11 18.19
N GLU A 41 -5.64 12.30 17.97
CA GLU A 41 -6.15 13.33 17.05
C GLU A 41 -6.20 12.87 15.58
N ASP A 42 -5.34 11.93 15.20
CA ASP A 42 -5.30 11.36 13.87
C ASP A 42 -5.50 9.85 13.89
N LYS A 43 -6.68 9.43 13.44
CA LYS A 43 -6.92 8.35 12.47
C LYS A 43 -8.38 7.94 12.56
N ARG A 44 -9.22 8.63 11.78
CA ARG A 44 -10.52 8.08 11.33
C ARG A 44 -10.24 6.96 10.32
N GLU A 45 -9.55 5.90 10.73
CA GLU A 45 -9.37 4.70 9.93
C GLU A 45 -10.65 3.89 10.08
N VAL A 46 -11.61 4.11 9.18
CA VAL A 46 -12.73 3.17 9.00
C VAL A 46 -12.14 1.95 8.32
N GLU A 47 -11.92 0.88 9.08
CA GLU A 47 -11.42 -0.36 8.54
C GLU A 47 -12.58 -1.33 8.24
N LEU A 48 -12.64 -1.83 6.99
CA LEU A 48 -13.54 -2.92 6.65
C LEU A 48 -12.97 -4.23 7.23
N VAL A 49 -13.65 -4.81 8.20
CA VAL A 49 -13.26 -6.08 8.84
C VAL A 49 -14.20 -7.19 8.34
N TRP A 50 -13.62 -8.30 7.88
CA TRP A 50 -14.35 -9.51 7.53
C TRP A 50 -13.56 -10.75 7.95
N ASN A 51 -14.25 -11.87 8.19
CA ASN A 51 -13.62 -13.12 8.58
C ASN A 51 -12.67 -13.60 7.47
N GLY A 52 -11.40 -13.86 7.82
CA GLY A 52 -10.36 -14.27 6.87
C GLY A 52 -9.59 -13.11 6.22
N LYS A 53 -9.86 -11.85 6.57
CA LYS A 53 -8.99 -10.73 6.19
C LYS A 53 -7.62 -10.89 6.87
N SER A 54 -6.58 -11.17 6.08
CA SER A 54 -5.20 -11.21 6.55
C SER A 54 -4.47 -9.93 6.15
N ALA A 55 -3.69 -9.38 7.08
CA ALA A 55 -2.77 -8.27 6.82
C ALA A 55 -1.41 -8.75 6.28
N GLU A 56 -1.23 -10.06 6.11
CA GLU A 56 0.03 -10.62 5.64
C GLU A 56 0.32 -10.23 4.19
N VAL A 57 1.37 -9.44 4.00
CA VAL A 57 1.87 -9.07 2.68
C VAL A 57 2.84 -10.14 2.20
N CYS A 58 2.55 -10.74 1.05
CA CYS A 58 3.45 -11.71 0.44
C CYS A 58 4.71 -11.01 -0.05
N THR A 59 5.87 -11.46 0.43
CA THR A 59 7.19 -10.99 0.00
C THR A 59 8.00 -12.20 -0.43
N ALA A 60 7.76 -12.69 -1.65
CA ALA A 60 8.51 -13.77 -2.25
C ALA A 60 9.31 -13.24 -3.45
N VAL A 61 10.52 -13.77 -3.64
CA VAL A 61 11.36 -13.50 -4.82
C VAL A 61 11.58 -14.80 -5.54
N LEU A 62 10.85 -15.00 -6.64
CA LEU A 62 10.92 -16.19 -7.46
C LEU A 62 11.49 -15.85 -8.85
N PRO A 63 12.27 -16.77 -9.46
CA PRO A 63 12.66 -16.63 -10.86
C PRO A 63 11.44 -16.81 -11.77
N PHE A 64 11.30 -15.95 -12.77
CA PHE A 64 10.22 -16.04 -13.74
C PHE A 64 10.61 -16.87 -14.95
N GLN A 65 9.72 -17.78 -15.36
CA GLN A 65 9.76 -18.32 -16.70
C GLN A 65 8.92 -17.41 -17.60
N THR A 66 9.56 -16.50 -18.33
CA THR A 66 8.88 -15.75 -19.40
C THR A 66 8.67 -16.71 -20.57
N LEU A 67 7.42 -17.07 -20.84
CA LEU A 67 7.11 -18.00 -21.93
C LEU A 67 7.17 -17.30 -23.28
N GLU A 68 6.73 -16.04 -23.37
CA GLU A 68 6.64 -15.34 -24.65
C GLU A 68 6.93 -13.84 -24.52
N HIS A 69 7.81 -13.37 -25.40
CA HIS A 69 7.97 -11.96 -25.71
C HIS A 69 7.01 -11.64 -26.86
N VAL A 70 5.99 -10.84 -26.57
CA VAL A 70 5.02 -10.43 -27.60
C VAL A 70 5.45 -9.06 -28.12
N ASP A 71 6.25 -9.06 -29.20
CA ASP A 71 6.60 -7.86 -29.96
C ASP A 71 5.65 -7.70 -31.15
N GLU A 72 4.71 -6.75 -31.01
CA GLU A 72 4.44 -5.66 -31.96
C GLU A 72 3.17 -4.91 -31.46
N PRO A 73 3.20 -3.57 -31.30
CA PRO A 73 1.96 -2.82 -31.27
C PRO A 73 1.28 -3.07 -32.61
N ARG A 74 0.02 -3.53 -32.55
CA ARG A 74 -0.79 -3.77 -33.75
C ARG A 74 -0.90 -2.45 -34.49
N ASP A 75 -0.14 -2.26 -35.57
CA ASP A 75 -0.35 -1.13 -36.46
C ASP A 75 -1.72 -1.32 -37.09
N GLU A 76 -2.63 -0.43 -36.71
CA GLU A 76 -3.96 -0.34 -37.28
C GLU A 76 -3.80 -0.04 -38.78
N THR A 77 -3.97 -1.08 -39.61
CA THR A 77 -4.24 -0.99 -41.06
C THR A 77 -3.52 0.15 -41.79
N ARG A 78 -2.23 -0.02 -42.11
CA ARG A 78 -1.61 0.74 -43.20
C ARG A 78 -1.08 -0.23 -44.26
N VAL A 79 -1.98 -0.44 -45.22
CA VAL A 79 -1.78 -0.77 -46.63
C VAL A 79 -0.41 -1.33 -47.01
N GLN A 80 -0.43 -2.54 -47.58
CA GLN A 80 0.60 -3.13 -48.45
C GLN A 80 1.43 -2.08 -49.20
N GLN A 81 2.67 -1.83 -48.77
CA GLN A 81 3.79 -1.22 -49.49
C GLN A 81 4.80 -0.90 -48.39
N GLU A 82 5.79 -1.72 -48.10
CA GLU A 82 7.02 -1.75 -48.88
C GLU A 82 7.84 -2.99 -48.53
N LEU A 83 8.39 -3.58 -49.58
CA LEU A 83 9.29 -4.72 -49.56
C LEU A 83 10.55 -4.40 -48.74
N PHE A 84 10.80 -5.20 -47.70
CA PHE A 84 12.08 -5.38 -46.99
C PHE A 84 12.80 -4.12 -46.47
N ASP A 85 12.66 -3.84 -45.17
CA ASP A 85 13.73 -3.20 -44.38
C ASP A 85 14.31 -4.23 -43.39
N ALA A 86 15.54 -4.69 -43.67
CA ALA A 86 16.23 -5.79 -43.01
C ALA A 86 17.14 -5.33 -41.86
N ARG A 87 16.76 -4.29 -41.13
CA ARG A 87 17.50 -3.84 -39.94
C ARG A 87 16.56 -3.75 -38.77
N GLY A 88 16.73 -4.69 -37.85
CA GLY A 88 15.86 -4.92 -36.70
C GLY A 88 15.36 -3.64 -36.05
N ARG A 89 14.06 -3.38 -36.22
CA ARG A 89 13.32 -2.39 -35.44
C ARG A 89 13.03 -2.91 -34.03
N GLN A 90 14.05 -3.41 -33.33
CA GLN A 90 14.05 -3.33 -31.87
C GLN A 90 14.63 -1.97 -31.49
N ALA A 91 13.88 -0.93 -31.83
CA ALA A 91 14.16 0.43 -31.38
C ALA A 91 13.78 0.51 -29.91
N ARG A 92 14.74 0.20 -29.02
CA ARG A 92 14.78 0.57 -27.59
C ARG A 92 13.45 1.15 -27.07
N GLY A 93 12.51 0.28 -26.72
CA GLY A 93 11.12 0.66 -26.43
C GLY A 93 10.36 -0.45 -25.70
N TRP A 94 9.14 -0.14 -25.25
CA TRP A 94 8.31 -0.98 -24.38
C TRP A 94 8.04 -2.37 -24.98
N THR A 95 8.28 -3.41 -24.19
CA THR A 95 8.05 -4.82 -24.56
C THR A 95 6.93 -5.42 -23.73
N ASN A 96 5.93 -6.04 -24.37
CA ASN A 96 4.88 -6.76 -23.64
C ASN A 96 5.37 -8.16 -23.24
N LYS A 97 5.20 -8.52 -21.96
CA LYS A 97 5.62 -9.83 -21.41
C LYS A 97 4.42 -10.62 -20.93
N LEU A 98 4.32 -11.87 -21.37
CA LEU A 98 3.36 -12.84 -20.84
C LEU A 98 4.05 -13.71 -19.77
N ILE A 99 3.53 -13.65 -18.54
CA ILE A 99 4.04 -14.41 -17.39
C ILE A 99 2.92 -15.34 -16.90
N TRP A 100 3.21 -16.63 -16.77
CA TRP A 100 2.25 -17.63 -16.27
C TRP A 100 2.58 -18.00 -14.81
N GLY A 101 1.59 -17.98 -13.92
CA GLY A 101 1.75 -18.36 -12.51
C GLY A 101 0.68 -17.77 -11.58
N ASP A 102 0.89 -17.90 -10.26
CA ASP A 102 0.03 -17.27 -9.24
C ASP A 102 0.35 -15.78 -9.12
N ASN A 103 -0.66 -14.94 -9.39
CA ASN A 103 -0.56 -13.48 -9.33
C ASN A 103 0.00 -12.95 -8.00
N LYS A 104 -0.31 -13.58 -6.85
CA LYS A 104 0.16 -13.12 -5.54
C LYS A 104 1.69 -13.22 -5.46
N LEU A 105 2.24 -14.35 -5.91
CA LEU A 105 3.67 -14.59 -5.93
C LEU A 105 4.36 -13.75 -7.01
N ILE A 106 3.77 -13.69 -8.22
CA ILE A 106 4.33 -12.92 -9.34
C ILE A 106 4.45 -11.42 -8.98
N LEU A 107 3.40 -10.81 -8.44
CA LEU A 107 3.43 -9.39 -8.04
C LEU A 107 4.41 -9.13 -6.90
N SER A 108 4.50 -10.04 -5.92
CA SER A 108 5.49 -9.91 -4.84
C SER A 108 6.93 -9.96 -5.39
N SER A 109 7.18 -10.83 -6.38
CA SER A 109 8.49 -11.01 -7.01
C SER A 109 8.84 -9.90 -7.98
N LEU A 110 7.87 -9.29 -8.68
CA LEU A 110 8.12 -8.11 -9.54
C LEU A 110 8.44 -6.86 -8.72
N LYS A 111 7.83 -6.73 -7.53
CA LYS A 111 8.10 -5.62 -6.62
C LYS A 111 9.50 -5.72 -5.99
N ALA A 112 9.92 -6.93 -5.62
CA ALA A 112 11.16 -7.15 -4.87
C ALA A 112 12.36 -7.64 -5.72
N GLY A 113 12.11 -8.17 -6.92
CA GLY A 113 13.10 -8.72 -7.83
C GLY A 113 13.41 -7.78 -9.00
N ALA A 114 14.62 -7.88 -9.53
CA ALA A 114 14.99 -7.18 -10.76
C ALA A 114 14.32 -7.85 -11.97
N LEU A 115 13.55 -7.09 -12.75
CA LEU A 115 13.21 -7.44 -14.13
C LEU A 115 14.53 -7.44 -14.92
N ARG A 116 15.10 -8.63 -15.14
CA ARG A 116 16.30 -8.83 -15.95
C ARG A 116 15.92 -9.08 -17.41
#